data_AF-A0A6V7Y990-F1
#
_entry.id   AF-A0A6V7Y990-F1
#
_cell.length_a   1.000
_cell.length_b   1.000
_cell.length_c   1.000
_cell.angle_alpha   90.00
_cell.angle_beta   90.00
_cell.angle_gamma   90.00
#
_symmetry.space_group_name_H-M   'P 1'
#
loop_
_entity.id
_entity.type
_entity.pdbx_description
1 polymer ?
#
loop_
_entity_poly.entity_id
_entity_poly.type
_entity_poly.pdbx_seq_one_letter_code
_entity_poly.pdbx_strand_id
1 'polypeptide(L)'
;MTNLKISTLSTLSCLFLLISYSTNEGRIYKVKSSNNLRLKQKTCKAYSNPKLHVLMDRICQLCHEMFSHSMPNFRAECTENCYKNTKFRNCLNMFSVLPSKTSKGNNLSKYLIEEEEEDNDVDDIDENEELNDTQQRER
;
A
#
# COMPACT_ATOMS: atom_id res chain seq x y z
N MET A 1 13.61 57.16 14.37
CA MET A 1 12.46 56.36 13.88
C MET A 1 12.75 55.65 12.55
N THR A 2 13.95 55.09 12.36
CA THR A 2 14.39 54.41 11.11
C THR A 2 14.58 52.90 11.29
N ASN A 3 15.02 52.47 12.48
CA ASN A 3 15.24 51.05 12.83
C ASN A 3 13.95 50.20 12.80
N LEU A 4 12.80 50.78 13.16
CA LEU A 4 11.51 50.08 13.13
C LEU A 4 11.06 49.77 11.68
N LYS A 5 11.34 50.67 10.73
CA LYS A 5 10.98 50.48 9.31
C LYS A 5 11.82 49.38 8.64
N ILE A 6 13.09 49.28 9.00
CA ILE A 6 14.03 48.29 8.46
C ILE A 6 13.63 46.87 8.90
N SER A 7 13.22 46.71 10.16
CA SER A 7 12.70 45.43 10.66
C SER A 7 11.45 44.97 9.92
N THR A 8 10.49 45.89 9.68
CA THR A 8 9.26 45.56 8.93
C THR A 8 9.50 45.24 7.45
N LEU A 9 10.49 45.88 6.82
CA LEU A 9 10.89 45.60 5.43
C LEU A 9 11.52 44.21 5.31
N SER A 10 12.35 43.83 6.29
CA SER A 10 12.99 42.52 6.34
C SER A 10 11.97 41.39 6.53
N THR A 11 10.99 41.56 7.43
CA THR A 11 9.94 40.56 7.65
C THR A 11 9.03 40.38 6.44
N LEU A 12 8.67 41.48 5.77
CA LEU A 12 7.85 41.43 4.55
C LEU A 12 8.61 40.74 3.41
N SER A 13 9.89 41.06 3.22
CA SER A 13 10.74 40.39 2.24
C SER A 13 10.83 38.88 2.50
N CYS A 14 10.94 38.48 3.77
CA CYS A 14 11.03 37.07 4.14
C CYS A 14 9.71 36.33 3.86
N LEU A 15 8.57 36.94 4.19
CA LEU A 15 7.24 36.40 3.88
C LEU A 15 7.02 36.23 2.38
N PHE A 16 7.44 37.20 1.56
CA PHE A 16 7.36 37.09 0.09
C PHE A 16 8.15 35.90 -0.45
N LEU A 17 9.36 35.65 0.06
CA LEU A 17 10.17 34.50 -0.34
C LEU A 17 9.49 33.17 0.04
N LEU A 18 8.91 33.08 1.25
CA LEU A 18 8.20 31.89 1.69
C LEU A 18 6.94 31.60 0.84
N ILE A 19 6.17 32.63 0.49
CA ILE A 19 5.00 32.49 -0.37
C ILE A 19 5.41 32.00 -1.76
N SER A 20 6.45 32.59 -2.36
CA SER A 20 6.94 32.18 -3.68
C SER A 20 7.50 30.75 -3.74
N TYR A 21 8.05 30.25 -2.62
CA TYR A 21 8.54 28.88 -2.54
C TYR A 21 7.40 27.86 -2.46
N SER A 22 6.27 28.24 -1.86
CA SER A 22 5.11 27.36 -1.67
C SER A 22 4.20 27.22 -2.88
N THR A 23 4.30 28.12 -3.87
CA THR A 23 3.52 28.03 -5.12
C THR A 23 4.11 26.98 -6.08
N ASN A 24 4.08 25.72 -5.66
CA ASN A 24 4.26 24.60 -6.57
C ASN A 24 2.96 24.42 -7.35
N GLU A 25 2.89 25.00 -8.55
CA GLU A 25 1.77 24.77 -9.44
C GLU A 25 1.73 23.29 -9.87
N GLY A 26 0.71 22.57 -9.39
CA GLY A 26 0.39 21.25 -9.90
C GLY A 26 0.05 21.35 -11.38
N ARG A 27 0.99 20.95 -12.25
CA ARG A 27 0.77 20.98 -13.70
C ARG A 27 -0.26 19.92 -14.10
N ILE A 28 -1.46 20.35 -14.48
CA ILE A 28 -2.42 19.49 -15.17
C ILE A 28 -1.95 19.30 -16.61
N TYR A 29 -1.35 18.15 -16.91
CA TYR A 29 -0.95 17.79 -18.26
C TYR A 29 -2.17 17.26 -19.03
N LYS A 30 -2.60 18.00 -20.05
CA LYS A 30 -3.60 17.54 -21.02
C LYS A 30 -2.93 16.54 -21.96
N VAL A 31 -3.08 15.24 -21.67
CA VAL A 31 -2.53 14.18 -22.54
C VAL A 31 -3.24 14.22 -23.90
N LYS A 32 -2.50 14.55 -24.96
CA LYS A 32 -2.99 14.44 -26.35
C LYS A 32 -3.17 12.96 -26.66
N SER A 33 -4.41 12.48 -26.63
CA SER A 33 -4.73 11.08 -26.89
C SER A 33 -4.42 10.71 -28.35
N SER A 34 -3.35 9.96 -28.57
CA SER A 34 -3.04 9.34 -29.87
C SER A 34 -4.16 8.35 -30.27
N ASN A 35 -4.41 8.16 -31.57
CA ASN A 35 -5.45 7.25 -32.07
C ASN A 35 -5.26 5.80 -31.57
N ASN A 36 -4.01 5.37 -31.38
CA ASN A 36 -3.67 4.08 -30.77
C ASN A 36 -4.07 4.00 -29.28
N LEU A 37 -3.93 5.11 -28.54
CA LEU A 37 -4.35 5.20 -27.14
C LEU A 37 -5.88 5.17 -27.02
N ARG A 38 -6.61 5.83 -27.94
CA ARG A 38 -8.08 5.74 -28.01
C ARG A 38 -8.55 4.33 -28.33
N LEU A 39 -7.85 3.60 -29.19
CA LEU A 39 -8.20 2.21 -29.52
C LEU A 39 -7.97 1.29 -28.31
N LYS A 40 -6.86 1.46 -27.60
CA LYS A 40 -6.55 0.76 -26.34
C LYS A 40 -7.54 1.11 -25.21
N GLN A 41 -8.03 2.36 -25.17
CA GLN A 41 -9.07 2.79 -24.24
C GLN A 41 -10.44 2.17 -24.56
N LYS A 42 -10.78 1.96 -25.84
CA LYS A 42 -12.07 1.37 -26.24
C LYS A 42 -12.19 -0.12 -25.92
N THR A 43 -11.09 -0.88 -25.95
CA THR A 43 -11.12 -2.34 -25.74
C THR A 43 -10.97 -2.77 -24.29
N CYS A 44 -10.71 -1.82 -23.39
CA CYS A 44 -10.20 -2.11 -22.08
C CYS A 44 -11.11 -1.60 -20.97
N LYS A 45 -11.83 -2.51 -20.29
CA LYS A 45 -12.80 -2.17 -19.22
C LYS A 45 -12.21 -1.33 -18.09
N ALA A 46 -10.91 -1.44 -17.82
CA ALA A 46 -10.27 -0.59 -16.80
C ALA A 46 -10.36 0.90 -17.14
N TYR A 47 -10.33 1.26 -18.43
CA TYR A 47 -10.43 2.66 -18.88
C TYR A 47 -11.88 3.16 -19.01
N SER A 48 -12.89 2.28 -18.92
CA SER A 48 -14.30 2.73 -18.92
C SER A 48 -14.68 3.44 -17.63
N ASN A 49 -13.96 3.17 -16.53
CA ASN A 49 -14.06 3.90 -15.28
C ASN A 49 -12.77 4.71 -15.04
N PRO A 50 -12.78 6.04 -15.26
CA PRO A 50 -11.59 6.87 -15.09
C PRO A 50 -10.97 6.80 -13.69
N LYS A 51 -11.79 6.70 -12.64
CA LYS A 51 -11.30 6.59 -11.25
C LYS A 51 -10.56 5.28 -11.03
N LEU A 52 -11.12 4.18 -11.54
CA LEU A 52 -10.48 2.87 -11.49
C LEU A 52 -9.15 2.87 -12.25
N HIS A 53 -9.13 3.39 -13.47
CA HIS A 53 -7.90 3.49 -14.26
C HIS A 53 -6.80 4.25 -13.52
N VAL A 54 -7.11 5.42 -12.95
CA VAL A 54 -6.15 6.24 -12.20
C VAL A 54 -5.60 5.47 -11.00
N LEU A 55 -6.45 4.75 -10.26
CA LEU A 55 -6.01 3.91 -9.15
C LEU A 55 -5.04 2.81 -9.62
N MET A 56 -5.38 2.10 -10.70
CA MET A 56 -4.55 1.03 -11.24
C MET A 56 -3.19 1.55 -11.75
N ASP A 57 -3.17 2.71 -12.41
CA ASP A 57 -1.91 3.36 -12.82
C ASP A 57 -1.07 3.80 -11.62
N ARG A 58 -1.71 4.32 -10.56
CA ARG A 58 -1.01 4.72 -9.33
C ARG A 58 -0.33 3.52 -8.66
N ILE A 59 -0.99 2.37 -8.62
CA ILE A 59 -0.42 1.12 -8.09
C ILE A 59 0.83 0.74 -8.91
N CYS A 60 0.75 0.76 -10.24
CA CYS A 60 1.89 0.48 -11.11
C CYS A 60 3.06 1.47 -10.91
N GLN A 61 2.76 2.75 -10.69
CA GLN A 61 3.77 3.78 -10.40
C GLN A 61 4.48 3.53 -9.07
N LEU A 62 3.75 3.21 -8.00
CA LEU A 62 4.34 2.92 -6.69
C LEU A 62 5.26 1.69 -6.74
N CYS A 63 4.84 0.62 -7.40
CA CYS A 63 5.71 -0.54 -7.58
C CYS A 63 6.92 -0.26 -8.47
N HIS A 64 6.77 0.57 -9.49
CA HIS A 64 7.92 1.00 -10.27
C HIS A 64 8.92 1.77 -9.41
N GLU A 65 8.48 2.66 -8.53
CA GLU A 65 9.36 3.36 -7.59
C GLU A 65 10.10 2.37 -6.68
N MET A 66 9.39 1.41 -6.07
CA MET A 66 9.98 0.38 -5.20
C MET A 66 10.98 -0.54 -5.92
N PHE A 67 10.72 -0.90 -7.18
CA PHE A 67 11.51 -1.90 -7.91
C PHE A 67 12.35 -1.30 -9.05
N SER A 68 12.44 0.02 -9.15
CA SER A 68 13.10 0.73 -10.26
C SER A 68 14.55 0.29 -10.49
N HIS A 69 15.27 -0.08 -9.43
CA HIS A 69 16.66 -0.53 -9.49
C HIS A 69 16.87 -1.85 -10.24
N SER A 70 15.85 -2.71 -10.32
CA SER A 70 15.93 -4.09 -10.82
C SER A 70 14.99 -4.30 -12.00
N MET A 71 13.89 -3.54 -12.04
CA MET A 71 12.87 -3.56 -13.07
C MET A 71 12.57 -2.11 -13.50
N PRO A 72 13.45 -1.45 -14.28
CA PRO A 72 13.26 -0.06 -14.69
C PRO A 72 12.01 0.12 -15.57
N ASN A 73 11.56 -0.93 -16.26
CA ASN A 73 10.36 -0.89 -17.10
C ASN A 73 9.08 -1.37 -16.38
N PHE A 74 9.12 -1.54 -15.06
CA PHE A 74 8.02 -2.16 -14.30
C PHE A 74 6.67 -1.49 -14.57
N ARG A 75 6.62 -0.15 -14.62
CA ARG A 75 5.35 0.57 -14.86
C ARG A 75 4.75 0.22 -16.22
N ALA A 76 5.57 0.18 -17.26
CA ALA A 76 5.11 -0.15 -18.61
C ALA A 76 4.52 -1.57 -18.62
N GLU A 77 5.29 -2.56 -18.16
CA GLU A 77 4.87 -3.97 -18.07
C GLU A 77 3.60 -4.14 -17.21
N CYS A 78 3.49 -3.39 -16.12
CA CYS A 78 2.33 -3.43 -15.22
C CYS A 78 1.04 -2.94 -15.90
N THR A 79 1.12 -1.94 -16.78
CA THR A 79 -0.04 -1.38 -17.50
C THR A 79 -0.42 -2.15 -18.78
N GLU A 80 0.36 -3.18 -19.14
CA GLU A 80 0.10 -4.00 -20.31
C GLU A 80 -1.15 -4.87 -20.17
N ASN A 81 -1.72 -5.26 -21.32
CA ASN A 81 -2.87 -6.14 -21.41
C ASN A 81 -4.00 -5.78 -20.42
N CYS A 82 -4.33 -4.49 -20.29
CA CYS A 82 -5.41 -4.04 -19.40
C CYS A 82 -5.23 -4.42 -17.93
N TYR A 83 -4.01 -4.37 -17.40
CA TYR A 83 -3.67 -4.80 -16.04
C TYR A 83 -3.92 -6.30 -15.80
N LYS A 84 -4.21 -7.09 -16.85
CA LYS A 84 -4.37 -8.54 -16.81
C LYS A 84 -3.02 -9.21 -17.05
N ASN A 85 -2.09 -8.97 -16.14
CA ASN A 85 -0.75 -9.53 -16.19
C ASN A 85 -0.28 -9.87 -14.76
N THR A 86 0.81 -10.63 -14.66
CA THR A 86 1.37 -11.07 -13.38
C THR A 86 2.05 -9.92 -12.63
N LYS A 87 2.63 -8.94 -13.33
CA LYS A 87 3.29 -7.78 -12.72
C LYS A 87 2.33 -6.95 -11.89
N PHE A 88 1.15 -6.65 -12.44
CA PHE A 88 0.08 -5.95 -11.75
C PHE A 88 -0.45 -6.75 -10.55
N ARG A 89 -0.70 -8.06 -10.72
CA ARG A 89 -1.16 -8.94 -9.62
C ARG A 89 -0.16 -9.01 -8.47
N ASN A 90 1.12 -9.20 -8.78
CA ASN A 90 2.17 -9.27 -7.77
C ASN A 90 2.34 -7.93 -7.05
N CYS A 91 2.27 -6.82 -7.79
CA CYS A 91 2.29 -5.48 -7.24
C CYS A 91 1.10 -5.26 -6.28
N LEU A 92 -0.12 -5.64 -6.68
CA LEU A 92 -1.31 -5.50 -5.85
C LEU A 92 -1.22 -6.34 -4.56
N ASN A 93 -0.69 -7.56 -4.66
CA ASN A 93 -0.51 -8.46 -3.52
C ASN A 93 0.44 -7.89 -2.45
N MET A 94 1.39 -7.02 -2.84
CA MET A 94 2.29 -6.37 -1.88
C MET A 94 1.56 -5.36 -0.98
N PHE A 95 0.44 -4.81 -1.46
CA PHE A 95 -0.39 -3.87 -0.70
C PHE A 95 -1.62 -4.50 -0.06
N SER A 96 -1.93 -5.76 -0.37
CA SER A 96 -3.04 -6.47 0.25
C SER A 96 -2.65 -7.00 1.62
N VAL A 97 -3.30 -6.50 2.67
CA VAL A 97 -3.16 -6.99 4.05
C VAL A 97 -3.80 -8.38 4.23
N LEU A 98 -4.51 -8.87 3.20
CA LEU A 98 -5.21 -10.15 3.24
C LEU A 98 -4.42 -11.21 2.47
N PRO A 99 -4.28 -12.44 3.02
CA PRO A 99 -3.68 -13.54 2.29
C PRO A 99 -4.48 -13.78 1.01
N SER A 100 -3.81 -13.57 -0.13
CA SER A 100 -4.33 -13.83 -1.47
C SER A 100 -4.74 -15.31 -1.56
N LYS A 101 -6.05 -15.60 -1.49
CA LYS A 101 -6.60 -16.96 -1.68
C LYS A 101 -6.44 -17.37 -3.15
N THR A 102 -5.24 -17.78 -3.56
CA THR A 102 -5.10 -18.63 -4.76
C THR A 102 -5.29 -20.09 -4.35
N SER A 103 -6.53 -20.56 -4.51
CA SER A 103 -6.90 -21.94 -4.90
C SER A 103 -5.85 -23.05 -4.69
N LYS A 104 -5.69 -23.54 -3.47
CA LYS A 104 -5.63 -24.96 -3.06
C LYS A 104 -5.59 -25.02 -1.54
N GLY A 105 -6.41 -25.89 -0.96
CA GLY A 105 -6.78 -25.86 0.45
C GLY A 105 -5.63 -25.78 1.44
N ASN A 106 -5.75 -24.84 2.38
CA ASN A 106 -5.26 -24.94 3.74
C ASN A 106 -5.98 -23.88 4.60
N ASN A 107 -6.49 -24.34 5.75
CA ASN A 107 -7.30 -23.58 6.69
C ASN A 107 -6.47 -22.51 7.40
N LEU A 108 -6.37 -21.32 6.82
CA LEU A 108 -5.83 -20.13 7.49
C LEU A 108 -6.92 -19.10 7.87
N SER A 109 -8.20 -19.49 7.80
CA SER A 109 -9.30 -18.68 8.34
C SER A 109 -9.40 -18.73 9.88
N LYS A 110 -8.47 -19.38 10.61
CA LYS A 110 -8.55 -19.51 12.07
C LYS A 110 -7.95 -18.34 12.85
N TYR A 111 -7.36 -17.33 12.20
CA TYR A 111 -6.58 -16.32 12.93
C TYR A 111 -7.18 -14.92 12.99
N LEU A 112 -8.40 -14.71 12.51
CA LEU A 112 -9.08 -13.43 12.69
C LEU A 112 -10.54 -13.69 13.08
N ILE A 113 -10.88 -13.20 14.28
CA ILE A 113 -12.18 -13.23 14.99
C ILE A 113 -12.30 -14.38 16.01
N GLU A 114 -11.64 -14.22 17.15
CA GLU A 114 -12.27 -14.50 18.44
C GLU A 114 -12.40 -13.13 19.12
N GLU A 115 -13.53 -12.47 18.85
CA GLU A 115 -14.04 -11.39 19.70
C GLU A 115 -14.58 -12.03 20.99
N GLU A 116 -14.43 -11.28 22.06
CA GLU A 116 -14.70 -11.61 23.46
C GLU A 116 -16.09 -12.22 23.68
N GLU A 117 -16.16 -13.36 24.38
CA GLU A 117 -17.30 -13.68 25.24
C GLU A 117 -16.78 -14.04 26.64
N GLU A 118 -17.14 -13.15 27.56
CA GLU A 118 -17.09 -13.28 29.02
C GLU A 118 -18.01 -14.41 29.52
N ASP A 119 -17.65 -14.89 30.71
CA ASP A 119 -18.47 -15.58 31.72
C ASP A 119 -18.82 -17.07 31.53
N ASN A 120 -18.24 -17.93 32.37
CA ASN A 120 -18.83 -18.33 33.65
C ASN A 120 -17.99 -19.43 34.33
N ASP A 121 -17.83 -19.28 35.64
CA ASP A 121 -17.23 -20.20 36.59
C ASP A 121 -17.84 -21.61 36.54
N VAL A 122 -17.01 -22.66 36.62
CA VAL A 122 -17.31 -23.90 37.35
C VAL A 122 -15.99 -24.51 37.86
N ASP A 123 -15.86 -24.55 39.18
CA ASP A 123 -14.89 -25.34 39.94
C ASP A 123 -14.95 -26.83 39.56
N ASP A 124 -13.81 -27.52 39.51
CA ASP A 124 -13.67 -28.78 40.24
C ASP A 124 -12.19 -29.18 40.36
N ILE A 125 -11.81 -29.31 41.62
CA ILE A 125 -10.59 -29.91 42.14
C ILE A 125 -10.70 -31.43 41.93
N ASP A 126 -9.64 -32.08 41.46
CA ASP A 126 -9.31 -33.38 42.02
C ASP A 126 -7.79 -33.64 42.00
N GLU A 127 -7.26 -33.79 43.20
CA GLU A 127 -5.92 -34.27 43.50
C GLU A 127 -5.79 -35.73 43.05
N ASN A 128 -4.65 -36.11 42.46
CA ASN A 128 -4.06 -37.43 42.64
C ASN A 128 -2.58 -37.38 42.21
N GLU A 129 -1.75 -37.14 43.22
CA GLU A 129 -0.54 -37.89 43.56
C GLU A 129 -0.29 -39.16 42.71
N GLU A 130 0.85 -39.26 42.01
CA GLU A 130 1.83 -40.30 42.30
C GLU A 130 3.21 -40.04 41.66
N LEU A 131 4.20 -40.31 42.48
CA LEU A 131 5.64 -40.28 42.35
C LEU A 131 6.15 -41.20 41.22
N ASN A 132 7.11 -40.75 40.40
CA ASN A 132 8.24 -41.62 40.06
C ASN A 132 9.51 -40.84 39.72
N ASP A 133 10.51 -41.07 40.57
CA ASP A 133 11.91 -40.70 40.46
C ASP A 133 12.57 -41.48 39.31
N THR A 134 13.51 -40.86 38.58
CA THR A 134 14.93 -41.27 38.52
C THR A 134 15.67 -40.49 37.43
N GLN A 135 16.73 -39.83 37.89
CA GLN A 135 17.69 -39.01 37.16
C GLN A 135 18.46 -39.73 36.04
N GLN A 136 18.87 -38.90 35.08
CA GLN A 136 20.15 -38.87 34.35
C GLN A 136 21.25 -39.84 34.82
N ARG A 137 21.85 -40.62 33.88
CA ARG A 137 23.31 -40.69 33.71
C ARG A 137 23.77 -41.47 32.45
N GLU A 138 24.49 -40.74 31.59
CA GLU A 138 25.73 -41.14 30.89
C GLU A 138 25.89 -42.59 30.39
N ARG A 139 25.76 -42.79 29.08
CA ARG A 139 26.79 -43.47 28.27
C ARG A 139 26.65 -43.20 26.78
#